data_AF-A0A8T3MDI9-F1
#
_entry.id   AF-A0A8T3MDI9-F1
#
_cell.length_a   1.000
_cell.length_b   1.000
_cell.length_c   1.000
_cell.angle_alpha   90.00
_cell.angle_beta   90.00
_cell.angle_gamma   90.00
#
_symmetry.space_group_name_H-M   'P 1'
#
loop_
_entity.id
_entity.type
_entity.pdbx_description
1 polymer ?
#
loop_
_entity_poly.entity_id
_entity_poly.type
_entity_poly.pdbx_seq_one_letter_code
_entity_poly.pdbx_strand_id
1 'polypeptide(L)'
;MKTTKGDRHARASKAERRANRKDKDRRQRDDRLSMRVLGGAMDPELFDRVLASAQRLDLDAPWSDIDSMVLPILRRIRHPYPPEAAPMHMFVPPGVWTGFGIDLGPAFTHITARQIEHWGIDHATLLGTALENLRALCVVEPPRGERIHPDGVETIAIQGQGWG
;
A
#
# COMPACT_ATOMS: atom_id res chain seq x y z
N MET A 1 42.20 2.05 60.64
CA MET A 1 41.47 3.26 60.20
C MET A 1 40.58 2.89 59.01
N LYS A 2 39.31 3.30 59.09
CA LYS A 2 38.25 3.10 58.07
C LYS A 2 38.46 4.05 56.89
N THR A 3 38.12 3.63 55.66
CA THR A 3 37.36 4.46 54.71
C THR A 3 36.66 3.60 53.66
N THR A 4 35.34 3.69 53.68
CA THR A 4 34.33 3.26 52.71
C THR A 4 34.26 4.21 51.51
N LYS A 5 33.99 3.68 50.31
CA LYS A 5 33.41 4.39 49.15
C LYS A 5 33.03 3.32 48.11
N GLY A 6 31.80 3.11 47.68
CA GLY A 6 30.59 3.92 47.76
C GLY A 6 29.83 3.67 46.45
N ASP A 7 28.92 2.69 46.49
CA ASP A 7 27.91 2.42 45.46
C ASP A 7 27.21 3.71 45.01
N ARG A 8 27.18 3.98 43.71
CA ARG A 8 26.15 4.84 43.08
C ARG A 8 25.83 4.37 41.65
N HIS A 9 25.15 3.23 41.54
CA HIS A 9 24.30 2.98 40.39
C HIS A 9 23.07 3.92 40.50
N ALA A 10 23.09 4.99 39.71
CA ALA A 10 21.99 5.93 39.60
C ALA A 10 20.72 5.19 39.11
N ARG A 11 19.75 5.01 40.02
CA ARG A 11 18.39 4.61 39.68
C ARG A 11 17.72 5.80 39.00
N ALA A 12 17.77 5.84 37.67
CA ALA A 12 16.96 6.75 36.87
C ALA A 12 15.52 6.73 37.40
N SER A 13 14.96 7.91 37.67
CA SER A 13 13.67 8.02 38.32
C SER A 13 12.58 7.39 37.44
N LYS A 14 11.49 6.92 38.05
CA LYS A 14 10.36 6.32 37.31
C LYS A 14 9.79 7.29 36.24
N ALA A 15 9.92 8.60 36.46
CA ALA A 15 9.55 9.64 35.50
C ALA A 15 10.49 9.68 34.29
N GLU A 16 11.79 9.55 34.51
CA GLU A 16 12.83 9.51 33.47
C GLU A 16 12.69 8.28 32.57
N ARG A 17 12.34 7.12 33.16
CA ARG A 17 12.00 5.90 32.39
C ARG A 17 10.75 6.07 31.54
N ARG A 18 9.74 6.82 32.01
CA ARG A 18 8.53 7.12 31.24
C ARG A 18 8.79 8.13 30.11
N ALA A 19 9.63 9.13 30.36
CA ALA A 19 10.05 10.10 29.33
C ALA A 19 10.82 9.40 28.21
N ASN A 20 11.81 8.57 28.56
CA ASN A 20 12.58 7.82 27.56
C ASN A 20 11.74 6.80 26.78
N ARG A 21 10.68 6.23 27.39
CA ARG A 21 9.75 5.35 26.66
C ARG A 21 8.90 6.12 25.67
N LYS A 22 8.40 7.32 26.03
CA LYS A 22 7.66 8.20 25.12
C LYS A 22 8.52 8.70 23.96
N ASP A 23 9.78 9.06 24.22
CA ASP A 23 10.69 9.52 23.17
C ASP A 23 11.11 8.39 22.24
N LYS A 24 11.26 7.16 22.76
CA LYS A 24 11.52 5.99 21.92
C LYS A 24 10.32 5.63 21.04
N ASP A 25 9.10 5.66 21.59
CA ASP A 25 7.87 5.43 20.81
C ASP A 25 7.67 6.53 19.75
N ARG A 26 8.03 7.79 20.06
CA ARG A 26 8.01 8.89 19.07
C ARG A 26 9.04 8.70 17.97
N ARG A 27 10.27 8.31 18.31
CA ARG A 27 11.34 8.06 17.32
C ARG A 27 11.07 6.84 16.46
N GLN A 28 10.42 5.82 17.01
CA GLN A 28 10.03 4.63 16.25
C GLN A 28 8.89 4.91 15.26
N ARG A 29 8.05 5.93 15.53
CA ARG A 29 7.10 6.49 14.54
C ARG A 29 7.75 7.39 13.49
N ASP A 30 8.97 7.86 13.75
CA ASP A 30 9.75 8.73 12.86
C ASP A 30 10.73 7.94 11.96
N ASP A 31 10.63 6.60 11.92
CA ASP A 31 11.17 5.79 10.82
C ASP A 31 10.39 6.15 9.56
N ARG A 32 10.80 7.28 8.96
CA ARG A 32 10.25 7.82 7.72
C ARG A 32 10.25 6.72 6.67
N LEU A 33 9.05 6.33 6.23
CA LEU A 33 8.83 5.58 5.00
C LEU A 33 9.74 6.16 3.90
N SER A 34 10.75 5.37 3.49
CA SER A 34 11.64 5.75 2.40
C SER A 34 11.09 5.19 1.10
N MET A 35 10.78 6.07 0.15
CA MET A 35 10.31 5.67 -1.18
C MET A 35 11.47 5.73 -2.17
N ARG A 36 11.64 4.68 -2.99
CA ARG A 36 12.63 4.61 -4.06
C ARG A 36 11.92 4.33 -5.37
N VAL A 37 12.14 5.18 -6.38
CA VAL A 37 11.62 4.96 -7.74
C VAL A 37 12.38 3.79 -8.37
N LEU A 38 11.63 2.77 -8.80
CA LEU A 38 12.14 1.62 -9.54
C LEU A 38 11.79 1.77 -11.02
N GLY A 39 12.69 2.42 -11.76
CA GLY A 39 12.59 2.59 -13.22
C GLY A 39 12.21 4.01 -13.66
N GLY A 40 12.93 4.52 -14.67
CA GLY A 40 12.68 5.82 -15.29
C GLY A 40 12.86 7.04 -14.38
N ALA A 41 12.69 8.23 -14.95
CA ALA A 41 12.48 9.45 -14.19
C ALA A 41 10.98 9.61 -13.90
N MET A 42 10.64 10.06 -12.70
CA MET A 42 9.28 10.42 -12.30
C MET A 42 9.20 11.93 -12.13
N ASP A 43 8.07 12.52 -12.51
CA ASP A 43 7.78 13.92 -12.25
C ASP A 43 7.82 14.21 -10.73
N PRO A 44 8.54 15.26 -10.26
CA PRO A 44 8.67 15.55 -8.84
C PRO A 44 7.34 15.86 -8.12
N GLU A 45 6.42 16.58 -8.76
CA GLU A 45 5.14 16.91 -8.13
C GLU A 45 4.25 15.67 -7.99
N LEU A 46 4.29 14.80 -9.00
CA LEU A 46 3.66 13.48 -8.93
C LEU A 46 4.26 12.63 -7.79
N PHE A 47 5.59 12.60 -7.67
CA PHE A 47 6.28 11.86 -6.62
C PHE A 47 5.85 12.33 -5.22
N ASP A 48 5.81 13.64 -4.98
CA ASP A 48 5.42 14.22 -3.69
C ASP A 48 3.96 13.91 -3.34
N ARG A 49 3.06 13.90 -4.34
CA ARG A 49 1.65 13.50 -4.13
C ARG A 49 1.54 12.03 -3.74
N VAL A 50 2.24 11.14 -4.43
CA VAL A 50 2.26 9.70 -4.09
C VAL A 50 2.83 9.48 -2.70
N LEU A 51 3.93 10.15 -2.36
CA LEU A 51 4.56 10.05 -1.05
C LEU A 51 3.62 10.52 0.07
N ALA A 52 2.94 11.64 -0.13
CA ALA A 52 1.97 12.17 0.83
C ALA A 52 0.78 11.22 1.04
N SER A 53 0.26 10.60 -0.02
CA SER A 53 -0.77 9.56 0.09
C SER A 53 -0.26 8.33 0.85
N ALA A 54 0.92 7.83 0.49
CA ALA A 54 1.52 6.66 1.13
C ALA A 54 1.79 6.87 2.63
N GLN A 55 2.18 8.08 3.05
CA GLN A 55 2.40 8.42 4.46
C GLN A 55 1.11 8.44 5.30
N ARG A 56 -0.05 8.64 4.67
CA ARG A 56 -1.35 8.63 5.36
C ARG A 56 -1.97 7.23 5.42
N LEU A 57 -1.49 6.32 4.59
CA LEU A 57 -1.99 4.95 4.55
C LEU A 57 -1.50 4.18 5.78
N ASP A 58 -2.43 3.75 6.61
CA ASP A 58 -2.18 2.81 7.70
C ASP A 58 -2.57 1.40 7.25
N LEU A 59 -1.57 0.59 6.88
CA LEU A 59 -1.79 -0.79 6.45
C LEU A 59 -2.17 -1.73 7.61
N ASP A 60 -1.94 -1.30 8.85
CA ASP A 60 -2.33 -2.04 10.04
C ASP A 60 -3.77 -1.71 10.47
N ALA A 61 -4.41 -0.74 9.82
CA ALA A 61 -5.80 -0.36 10.07
C ALA A 61 -6.76 -1.53 9.84
N PRO A 62 -7.93 -1.53 10.52
CA PRO A 62 -9.00 -2.50 10.26
C PRO A 62 -9.42 -2.51 8.78
N TRP A 63 -9.85 -3.68 8.30
CA TRP A 63 -10.34 -3.86 6.92
C TRP A 63 -11.38 -2.80 6.52
N SER A 64 -12.33 -2.49 7.40
CA SER A 64 -13.39 -1.50 7.18
C SER A 64 -12.90 -0.10 6.84
N ASP A 65 -11.66 0.21 7.18
CA ASP A 65 -11.07 1.53 6.95
C ASP A 65 -10.36 1.61 5.59
N ILE A 66 -10.08 0.46 4.97
CA ILE A 66 -9.31 0.32 3.72
C ILE A 66 -10.16 -0.25 2.59
N ASP A 67 -11.22 -0.99 2.89
CA ASP A 67 -11.99 -1.81 1.94
C ASP A 67 -12.47 -1.03 0.71
N SER A 68 -12.97 0.19 0.89
CA SER A 68 -13.48 1.09 -0.15
C SER A 68 -12.41 1.58 -1.14
N MET A 69 -11.12 1.46 -0.77
CA MET A 69 -10.00 1.87 -1.60
C MET A 69 -9.42 0.71 -2.41
N VAL A 70 -9.93 -0.51 -2.25
CA VAL A 70 -9.40 -1.70 -2.91
C VAL A 70 -9.93 -1.83 -4.33
N LEU A 71 -9.03 -1.94 -5.32
CA LEU A 71 -9.35 -2.17 -6.72
C LEU A 71 -8.64 -3.42 -7.27
N PRO A 72 -9.25 -4.12 -8.24
CA PRO A 72 -8.57 -5.19 -8.96
C PRO A 72 -7.54 -4.60 -9.92
N ILE A 73 -6.35 -5.20 -9.98
CA ILE A 73 -5.24 -4.74 -10.83
C ILE A 73 -4.81 -5.89 -11.72
N LEU A 74 -4.59 -5.60 -13.01
CA LEU A 74 -4.04 -6.61 -13.92
C LEU A 74 -2.59 -6.94 -13.55
N ARG A 75 -2.30 -8.24 -13.44
CA ARG A 75 -0.96 -8.71 -13.11
C ARG A 75 0.07 -8.17 -14.10
N ARG A 76 1.11 -7.50 -13.58
CA ARG A 76 2.31 -7.18 -14.36
C ARG A 76 3.13 -8.45 -14.58
N ILE A 77 3.36 -8.82 -15.84
CA ILE A 77 4.08 -10.06 -16.20
C ILE A 77 5.57 -9.98 -15.86
N ARG A 78 6.17 -8.79 -15.97
CA ARG A 78 7.62 -8.58 -15.77
C ARG A 78 7.88 -7.41 -14.83
N HIS A 79 7.58 -7.59 -13.55
CA HIS A 79 8.05 -6.68 -12.52
C HIS A 79 8.65 -7.47 -11.36
N PRO A 80 9.96 -7.34 -11.07
CA PRO A 80 10.56 -8.03 -9.95
C PRO A 80 10.07 -7.38 -8.65
N TYR A 81 9.31 -8.13 -7.85
CA TYR A 81 8.97 -7.76 -6.48
C TYR A 81 9.94 -8.45 -5.53
N PRO A 82 10.42 -7.77 -4.48
CA PRO A 82 11.07 -8.49 -3.39
C PRO A 82 10.04 -9.44 -2.74
N PRO A 83 10.46 -10.62 -2.23
CA PRO A 83 9.53 -11.65 -1.75
C PRO A 83 8.50 -11.15 -0.73
N GLU A 84 8.91 -10.24 0.16
CA GLU A 84 8.07 -9.63 1.20
C GLU A 84 7.01 -8.66 0.68
N ALA A 85 7.17 -8.16 -0.55
CA ALA A 85 6.22 -7.28 -1.22
C ALA A 85 5.57 -7.94 -2.44
N ALA A 86 5.68 -9.27 -2.56
CA ALA A 86 5.09 -10.01 -3.65
C ALA A 86 3.56 -9.85 -3.63
N PRO A 87 2.95 -9.30 -4.69
CA PRO A 87 1.50 -9.12 -4.72
C PRO A 87 0.78 -10.47 -4.72
N MET A 88 -0.33 -10.53 -4.00
CA MET A 88 -1.28 -11.62 -4.12
C MET A 88 -1.92 -11.58 -5.51
N HIS A 89 -2.12 -12.75 -6.12
CA HIS A 89 -2.85 -12.88 -7.37
C HIS A 89 -3.83 -14.03 -7.31
N MET A 90 -4.99 -13.84 -7.91
CA MET A 90 -6.04 -14.85 -8.08
C MET A 90 -6.31 -15.07 -9.56
N PHE A 91 -6.57 -16.32 -9.93
CA PHE A 91 -7.09 -16.64 -11.25
C PHE A 91 -8.60 -16.60 -11.20
N VAL A 92 -9.20 -15.58 -11.82
CA VAL A 92 -10.65 -15.33 -11.77
C VAL A 92 -11.28 -15.49 -13.16
N PRO A 93 -12.54 -15.94 -13.27
CA PRO A 93 -13.27 -15.91 -14.53
C PRO A 93 -13.27 -14.49 -15.15
N PRO A 94 -13.15 -14.35 -16.47
CA PRO A 94 -13.13 -15.38 -17.51
C PRO A 94 -11.74 -15.99 -17.80
N GLY A 95 -10.81 -16.00 -16.84
CA GLY A 95 -9.48 -16.60 -16.99
C GLY A 95 -8.35 -15.57 -16.92
N VAL A 96 -8.49 -14.58 -16.03
CA VAL A 96 -7.56 -13.46 -15.89
C VAL A 96 -6.84 -13.56 -14.55
N TRP A 97 -5.50 -13.43 -14.57
CA TRP A 97 -4.71 -13.24 -13.36
C TRP A 97 -4.92 -11.81 -12.83
N THR A 98 -5.61 -11.73 -11.70
CA THR A 98 -6.00 -10.49 -11.05
C THR A 98 -5.23 -10.34 -9.75
N GLY A 99 -4.47 -9.25 -9.64
CA GLY A 99 -3.95 -8.77 -8.37
C GLY A 99 -4.92 -7.77 -7.75
N PHE A 100 -4.55 -7.24 -6.58
CA PHE A 100 -5.35 -6.24 -5.89
C PHE A 100 -4.44 -5.15 -5.38
N GLY A 101 -4.93 -3.92 -5.39
CA GLY A 101 -4.22 -2.81 -4.79
C GLY A 101 -5.14 -1.83 -4.10
N ILE A 102 -4.55 -1.08 -3.20
CA ILE A 102 -5.16 0.04 -2.52
C ILE A 102 -4.86 1.28 -3.35
N ASP A 103 -5.91 1.98 -3.74
CA ASP A 103 -5.84 3.23 -4.48
C ASP A 103 -5.27 4.36 -3.63
N LEU A 104 -4.23 5.02 -4.13
CA LEU A 104 -3.59 6.19 -3.54
C LEU A 104 -3.77 7.45 -4.41
N GLY A 105 -4.67 7.39 -5.39
CA GLY A 105 -4.91 8.38 -6.43
C GLY A 105 -4.06 8.06 -7.67
N PRO A 106 -2.94 8.75 -7.91
CA PRO A 106 -2.12 8.50 -9.10
C PRO A 106 -1.22 7.26 -8.99
N ALA A 107 -1.44 6.40 -8.00
CA ALA A 107 -0.66 5.20 -7.76
C ALA A 107 -1.47 4.18 -6.96
N PHE A 108 -0.99 2.94 -6.98
CA PHE A 108 -1.53 1.85 -6.16
C PHE A 108 -0.42 1.24 -5.31
N THR A 109 -0.77 0.82 -4.09
CA THR A 109 0.04 -0.16 -3.36
C THR A 109 -0.59 -1.54 -3.49
N HIS A 110 0.24 -2.56 -3.67
CA HIS A 110 -0.26 -3.93 -3.83
C HIS A 110 -0.72 -4.51 -2.49
N ILE A 111 -1.76 -5.33 -2.55
CA ILE A 111 -2.18 -6.20 -1.46
C ILE A 111 -1.40 -7.51 -1.55
N THR A 112 -0.91 -7.96 -0.41
CA THR A 112 -0.10 -9.16 -0.19
C THR A 112 -0.88 -10.19 0.63
N ALA A 113 -0.42 -11.44 0.64
CA ALA A 113 -1.00 -12.50 1.47
C ALA A 113 -1.06 -12.12 2.97
N ARG A 114 0.00 -11.47 3.47
CA ARG A 114 0.10 -11.06 4.88
C ARG A 114 -0.98 -10.05 5.27
N GLN A 115 -1.36 -9.13 4.39
CA GLN A 115 -2.42 -8.16 4.69
C GLN A 115 -3.79 -8.82 4.75
N ILE A 116 -4.06 -9.77 3.86
CA ILE A 116 -5.30 -10.57 3.89
C ILE A 116 -5.40 -11.33 5.22
N GLU A 117 -4.30 -11.98 5.63
CA GLU A 117 -4.22 -12.67 6.93
C GLU A 117 -4.42 -11.72 8.11
N HIS A 118 -3.79 -10.54 8.08
CA HIS A 118 -3.92 -9.51 9.13
C HIS A 118 -5.36 -9.00 9.27
N TRP A 119 -6.02 -8.73 8.14
CA TRP A 119 -7.41 -8.27 8.11
C TRP A 119 -8.42 -9.37 8.43
N GLY A 120 -8.02 -10.64 8.41
CA GLY A 120 -8.89 -11.77 8.72
C GLY A 120 -10.01 -11.98 7.70
N ILE A 121 -9.78 -11.57 6.44
CA ILE A 121 -10.74 -11.75 5.34
C ILE A 121 -10.33 -12.92 4.44
N ASP A 122 -11.30 -13.51 3.75
CA ASP A 122 -11.03 -14.51 2.74
C ASP A 122 -10.86 -13.88 1.33
N HIS A 123 -10.38 -14.70 0.39
CA HIS A 123 -10.18 -14.29 -1.00
C HIS A 123 -11.49 -13.90 -1.71
N ALA A 124 -12.62 -14.51 -1.34
CA ALA A 124 -13.91 -14.20 -1.93
C ALA A 124 -14.40 -12.81 -1.52
N THR A 125 -14.21 -12.43 -0.26
CA THR A 125 -14.51 -11.11 0.29
C THR A 125 -13.65 -10.05 -0.38
N LEU A 126 -12.35 -10.31 -0.53
CA LEU A 126 -11.43 -9.40 -1.23
C LEU A 126 -11.88 -9.17 -2.69
N LEU A 127 -12.14 -10.25 -3.43
CA LEU A 127 -12.57 -10.16 -4.82
C LEU A 127 -13.92 -9.45 -4.97
N GLY A 128 -14.90 -9.82 -4.15
CA GLY A 128 -16.24 -9.23 -4.17
C GLY A 128 -16.19 -7.73 -3.91
N THR A 129 -15.44 -7.32 -2.88
CA THR A 129 -15.26 -5.90 -2.53
C THR A 129 -14.58 -5.14 -3.66
N ALA A 130 -13.47 -5.67 -4.19
CA ALA A 130 -12.73 -5.03 -5.28
C ALA A 130 -13.60 -4.82 -6.53
N LEU A 131 -14.43 -5.81 -6.89
CA LEU A 131 -15.35 -5.71 -8.02
C LEU A 131 -16.49 -4.72 -7.78
N GLU A 132 -16.98 -4.61 -6.55
CA GLU A 132 -17.99 -3.60 -6.19
C GLU A 132 -17.41 -2.19 -6.28
N ASN A 133 -16.21 -1.97 -5.74
CA ASN A 133 -15.52 -0.69 -5.82
C ASN A 133 -15.21 -0.31 -7.27
N LEU A 134 -14.75 -1.26 -8.09
CA LEU A 134 -14.56 -1.01 -9.52
C LEU A 134 -15.88 -0.62 -10.21
N ARG A 135 -16.99 -1.29 -9.87
CA ARG A 135 -18.30 -0.94 -10.43
C ARG A 135 -18.69 0.48 -10.03
N ALA A 136 -18.54 0.84 -8.76
CA ALA A 136 -18.82 2.17 -8.26
C ALA A 136 -17.94 3.22 -8.96
N LEU A 137 -16.65 2.93 -9.12
CA LEU A 137 -15.71 3.79 -9.83
C LEU A 137 -16.13 3.99 -11.30
N CYS A 138 -16.52 2.94 -12.01
CA CYS A 138 -17.02 3.04 -13.39
C CYS A 138 -18.30 3.90 -13.52
N VAL A 139 -19.08 4.06 -12.46
CA VAL A 139 -20.26 4.94 -12.47
C VAL A 139 -19.84 6.40 -12.35
N VAL A 140 -18.88 6.69 -11.48
CA VAL A 140 -18.39 8.06 -11.23
C VAL A 140 -17.45 8.52 -12.35
N GLU A 141 -16.61 7.62 -12.82
CA GLU A 141 -15.57 7.84 -13.83
C GLU A 141 -15.68 6.79 -14.94
N PRO A 142 -16.65 6.94 -15.87
CA PRO A 142 -16.87 5.95 -16.91
C PRO A 142 -15.63 5.75 -17.78
N PRO A 143 -15.25 4.49 -18.07
CA PRO A 143 -14.11 4.22 -18.93
C PRO A 143 -14.38 4.71 -20.35
N ARG A 144 -13.33 5.18 -21.01
CA ARG A 144 -13.36 5.59 -22.42
C ARG A 144 -12.83 4.45 -23.29
N GLY A 145 -13.60 4.10 -24.31
CA GLY A 145 -13.17 3.17 -25.36
C GLY A 145 -12.56 3.96 -26.52
N GLU A 146 -11.31 3.66 -26.86
CA GLU A 146 -10.63 4.20 -28.03
C GLU A 146 -10.28 3.06 -28.99
N ARG A 147 -10.65 3.20 -30.27
CA ARG A 147 -10.24 2.25 -31.30
C ARG A 147 -8.88 2.65 -31.83
N ILE A 148 -7.91 1.75 -31.68
CA ILE A 148 -6.55 1.92 -32.17
C ILE A 148 -6.21 0.78 -33.15
N HIS A 149 -5.24 1.02 -34.02
CA HIS A 149 -4.79 0.05 -35.03
C HIS A 149 -3.29 -0.26 -34.90
N PRO A 150 -2.84 -0.81 -33.76
CA PRO A 150 -1.46 -1.24 -33.62
C PRO A 150 -1.18 -2.37 -34.62
N ASP A 151 -0.14 -2.21 -35.44
CA ASP A 151 0.33 -3.21 -36.40
C ASP A 151 -0.77 -3.76 -37.35
N GLY A 152 -1.79 -2.94 -37.66
CA GLY A 152 -2.89 -3.30 -38.55
C GLY A 152 -3.99 -4.17 -37.91
N VAL A 153 -3.94 -4.42 -36.61
CA VAL A 153 -4.99 -5.16 -35.86
C VAL A 153 -5.94 -4.17 -35.18
N GLU A 154 -7.24 -4.24 -35.48
CA GLU A 154 -8.25 -3.43 -34.78
C GLU A 154 -8.26 -3.81 -33.30
N THR A 155 -7.98 -2.84 -32.43
CA THR A 155 -7.90 -3.02 -30.99
C THR A 155 -8.73 -1.95 -30.30
N ILE A 156 -9.52 -2.33 -29.29
CA ILE A 156 -10.22 -1.37 -28.42
C ILE A 156 -9.39 -1.20 -27.15
N ALA A 157 -8.79 -0.02 -26.98
CA ALA A 157 -8.18 0.39 -25.74
C ALA A 157 -9.26 0.92 -24.80
N ILE A 158 -9.33 0.36 -23.59
CA ILE A 158 -10.21 0.84 -22.52
C ILE A 158 -9.34 1.63 -21.54
N GLN A 159 -9.66 2.90 -21.35
CA GLN A 159 -8.90 3.82 -20.50
C GLN A 159 -9.78 4.33 -19.36
N GLY A 160 -9.28 4.26 -18.13
CA GLY A 160 -9.80 5.01 -16.99
C GLY A 160 -9.22 6.42 -16.99
N GLN A 161 -10.05 7.45 -16.85
CA GLN A 161 -9.55 8.81 -16.63
C GLN A 161 -9.36 9.00 -15.14
N GLY A 162 -8.12 9.06 -14.65
CA GLY A 162 -7.85 9.25 -13.22
C GLY A 162 -7.74 7.94 -12.42
N TRP A 163 -7.97 6.80 -13.04
CA TRP A 163 -7.58 5.50 -12.49
C TRP A 163 -6.06 5.45 -12.64
N GLY A 164 -5.32 5.46 -11.52
CA GLY A 164 -3.87 5.72 -11.46
C GLY A 164 -2.99 5.09 -12.54
#